data_AF-A0AA37BFD4-F1
#
_entry.id   AF-A0AA37BFD4-F1
#
_cell.length_a   1.000
_cell.length_b   1.000
_cell.length_c   1.000
_cell.angle_alpha   90.00
_cell.angle_beta   90.00
_cell.angle_gamma   90.00
#
_symmetry.space_group_name_H-M   'P 1'
#
loop_
_entity.id
_entity.type
_entity.pdbx_description
1 polymer ?
#
loop_
_entity_poly.entity_id
_entity_poly.type
_entity_poly.pdbx_seq_one_letter_code
_entity_poly.pdbx_strand_id
1 'polypeptide(L)' 'MAARDGSRCFYCWIPFDDPADGTLDHYVPLCMWRTSKPWNFVLACQPCNNAKADRLPWPLVWLLLAGARPEAGQLAA' A
#
# COMPACT_ATOMS: atom_id res chain seq x y z
N MET A 1 7.71 3.28 13.34
CA MET A 1 7.62 2.80 11.96
C MET A 1 8.93 3.02 11.21
N ALA A 2 9.51 4.22 11.28
CA ALA A 2 10.88 4.51 10.81
C ALA A 2 11.91 3.40 11.06
N ALA A 3 12.10 2.98 12.31
CA ALA A 3 13.05 1.91 12.64
C ALA A 3 12.72 0.55 11.99
N ARG A 4 11.43 0.21 11.83
CA ARG A 4 10.97 -1.02 11.15
C ARG A 4 11.22 -0.95 9.65
N ASP A 5 10.96 0.21 9.06
CA ASP A 5 10.97 0.41 7.60
C ASP A 5 12.35 0.85 7.08
N GLY A 6 13.34 0.99 7.97
CA GLY A 6 14.71 1.37 7.64
C GLY A 6 14.85 2.85 7.28
N SER A 7 13.98 3.71 7.81
CA SER A 7 13.96 5.16 7.59
C SER A 7 13.99 5.55 6.10
N ARG A 8 13.22 4.85 5.28
CA ARG A 8 13.04 5.13 3.84
C ARG A 8 11.58 4.98 3.44
N CYS A 9 11.20 5.67 2.38
CA CYS A 9 9.86 5.53 1.81
C CYS A 9 9.66 4.13 1.25
N PHE A 10 8.57 3.47 1.63
CA PHE A 10 8.21 2.13 1.15
C PHE A 10 8.03 2.07 -0.38
N TYR A 11 7.59 3.17 -1.01
CA TYR A 11 7.25 3.19 -2.44
C TYR A 11 8.44 3.54 -3.33
N CYS A 12 9.12 4.67 -3.06
CA CYS A 12 10.24 5.14 -3.89
C CYS A 12 11.61 4.70 -3.39
N TRP A 13 11.69 4.10 -2.20
CA TRP A 13 12.93 3.62 -1.57
C TRP A 13 13.95 4.70 -1.23
N ILE A 14 13.60 5.98 -1.41
CA ILE A 14 14.44 7.12 -1.04
C ILE A 14 14.49 7.20 0.50
N PRO A 15 15.69 7.25 1.12
CA PRO A 15 15.85 7.50 2.55
C PRO A 15 15.31 8.87 2.95
N PHE A 16 14.81 8.98 4.18
CA PHE A 16 14.46 10.28 4.75
C PHE A 16 15.69 10.89 5.42
N ASP A 17 15.86 12.21 5.28
CA ASP A 17 16.87 12.97 6.04
C ASP A 17 16.47 13.03 7.52
N ASP A 18 15.20 13.35 7.80
CA ASP A 18 14.55 13.17 9.10
C ASP A 18 13.43 12.12 8.97
N PRO A 19 13.47 11.00 9.71
CA PRO A 19 12.40 10.01 9.70
C PRO A 19 11.01 10.55 10.10
N ALA A 20 10.94 11.72 10.75
CA ALA A 20 9.69 12.42 11.04
C ALA A 20 8.98 12.98 9.80
N ASP A 21 9.69 13.16 8.68
CA ASP A 21 9.12 13.59 7.39
C ASP A 21 8.29 12.49 6.70
N GLY A 22 8.41 11.26 7.19
CA GLY A 22 7.61 10.14 6.71
C GLY A 22 6.17 10.19 7.22
N THR A 23 5.24 9.95 6.31
CA THR A 23 3.81 9.79 6.63
C THR A 23 3.47 8.33 6.92
N LEU A 24 2.44 8.12 7.71
CA LEU A 24 1.82 6.81 7.91
C LEU A 24 0.79 6.57 6.81
N ASP A 25 0.99 5.52 6.01
CA ASP A 25 0.06 5.16 4.92
C ASP A 25 -0.55 3.77 5.15
N HIS A 26 -1.83 3.63 4.80
CA HIS A 26 -2.52 2.35 4.78
C HIS A 26 -2.19 1.60 3.48
N TYR A 27 -1.43 0.52 3.59
CA TYR A 27 -1.03 -0.32 2.44
C TYR A 27 -2.25 -0.75 1.61
N VAL A 28 -3.27 -1.32 2.28
CA VAL A 28 -4.62 -1.45 1.75
C VAL A 28 -5.44 -0.22 2.16
N PRO A 29 -6.00 0.57 1.22
CA PRO A 29 -6.76 1.77 1.52
C PRO A 29 -7.90 1.54 2.53
N LEU A 30 -8.06 2.47 3.47
CA LEU A 30 -9.09 2.40 4.52
C LEU A 30 -10.52 2.32 3.94
N CYS A 31 -10.75 2.96 2.80
CA CYS A 31 -12.02 2.93 2.08
C CYS A 31 -12.38 1.53 1.54
N MET A 32 -11.38 0.67 1.30
CA MET A 32 -11.54 -0.71 0.83
C MET A 32 -11.53 -1.71 1.99
N TRP A 33 -10.61 -1.54 2.93
CA TRP A 33 -10.47 -2.41 4.09
C TRP A 33 -10.39 -1.56 5.35
N ARG A 34 -11.50 -1.48 6.08
CA ARG A 34 -11.71 -0.61 7.26
C ARG A 34 -10.90 -1.05 8.48
N THR A 35 -9.58 -1.10 8.36
CA THR A 35 -8.64 -1.54 9.39
C THR A 35 -7.49 -0.55 9.53
N SER A 36 -7.23 -0.14 10.77
CA SER A 36 -6.11 0.76 11.15
C SER A 36 -5.17 0.03 12.09
N LYS A 37 -4.67 -1.12 11.61
CA LYS A 37 -3.81 -2.02 12.39
C LYS A 37 -2.36 -1.90 11.93
N PRO A 38 -1.36 -2.05 12.82
CA PRO A 38 0.05 -1.83 12.48
C PRO A 38 0.58 -2.62 11.28
N TRP A 39 0.03 -3.80 11.03
CA TRP A 39 0.41 -4.64 9.88
C TRP A 39 -0.09 -4.13 8.53
N ASN A 40 -1.05 -3.20 8.50
CA ASN A 40 -1.52 -2.54 7.28
C ASN A 40 -0.85 -1.17 7.08
N PHE A 41 0.13 -0.81 7.89
CA PHE A 41 0.80 0.49 7.79
C PHE A 41 2.19 0.36 7.18
N VAL A 42 2.54 1.32 6.32
CA VAL A 42 3.87 1.52 5.77
C VAL A 42 4.30 2.98 5.94
N LEU A 43 5.62 3.22 6.05
CA LEU A 43 6.19 4.57 6.02
C LEU A 43 6.32 5.05 4.57
N ALA A 44 5.72 6.19 4.24
CA ALA A 44 5.73 6.75 2.88
C ALA A 44 6.01 8.25 2.88
N CYS A 45 6.76 8.77 1.91
CA CYS A 45 6.85 10.22 1.74
C CYS A 45 5.51 10.78 1.26
N GLN A 46 5.21 12.04 1.59
CA GLN A 46 3.94 12.68 1.22
C GLN A 46 3.62 12.60 -0.29
N PRO A 47 4.58 12.83 -1.22
CA PRO A 47 4.29 12.71 -2.66
C PRO A 47 3.86 11.30 -3.07
N CYS A 48 4.56 10.26 -2.61
CA CYS A 48 4.20 8.88 -2.94
C CYS A 48 2.88 8.46 -2.29
N ASN A 49 2.64 8.85 -1.04
CA ASN A 49 1.39 8.58 -0.34
C ASN A 49 0.19 9.19 -1.11
N ASN A 50 0.31 10.47 -1.49
CA ASN A 50 -0.71 11.14 -2.31
C ASN A 50 -0.88 10.50 -3.70
N ALA A 51 0.22 10.08 -4.34
CA ALA A 51 0.16 9.43 -5.65
C ALA A 51 -0.52 8.05 -5.57
N LYS A 52 -0.32 7.31 -4.48
CA LYS A 52 -1.03 6.06 -4.22
C LYS A 52 -2.52 6.33 -3.98
N ALA A 53 -2.84 7.25 -3.06
CA ALA A 53 -4.21 7.53 -2.62
C ALA A 53 -4.99 6.23 -2.31
N ASP A 54 -6.21 6.11 -2.82
CA ASP A 54 -7.08 4.96 -2.66
C ASP A 54 -6.77 3.79 -3.61
N ARG A 55 -5.57 3.74 -4.21
CA ARG A 55 -5.18 2.63 -5.09
C ARG A 55 -4.53 1.50 -4.29
N LEU A 56 -4.77 0.27 -4.77
CA LEU A 56 -4.03 -0.91 -4.33
C LEU A 56 -2.66 -0.95 -5.02
N PRO A 57 -1.58 -1.30 -4.29
CA PRO A 57 -0.29 -1.56 -4.91
C PRO A 57 -0.37 -2.71 -5.92
N TRP A 58 0.31 -2.57 -7.07
CA TRP A 58 0.28 -3.58 -8.14
C TRP A 58 0.59 -5.02 -7.69
N PRO A 59 1.57 -5.28 -6.80
CA PRO A 59 1.79 -6.64 -6.31
C PRO A 59 0.55 -7.25 -5.63
N LEU A 60 -0.20 -6.46 -4.87
CA LEU A 60 -1.43 -6.92 -4.23
C LEU A 60 -2.54 -7.16 -5.26
N VAL A 61 -2.70 -6.27 -6.24
CA VAL A 61 -3.65 -6.46 -7.36
C VAL A 61 -3.34 -7.77 -8.08
N TRP A 62 -2.07 -8.02 -8.39
CA TRP A 62 -1.63 -9.23 -9.08
C TRP A 62 -1.95 -10.50 -8.28
N LEU A 63 -1.66 -10.50 -6.97
CA LEU A 63 -1.99 -11.63 -6.10
C LEU A 63 -3.50 -11.91 -6.02
N LEU A 64 -4.31 -10.85 -5.93
CA LEU A 64 -5.76 -10.97 -5.92
C LEU A 64 -6.30 -11.54 -7.23
N LEU A 65 -5.79 -11.08 -8.39
CA LEU A 65 -6.18 -11.59 -9.70
C LEU A 65 -5.72 -13.03 -9.91
N ALA A 66 -4.51 -13.39 -9.49
CA ALA A 66 -4.00 -14.76 -9.58
C ALA A 66 -4.77 -15.73 -8.66
N GLY A 67 -5.25 -15.25 -7.52
CA GLY A 67 -6.06 -16.02 -6.58
C GLY A 67 -7.55 -16.03 -6.87
N ALA A 68 -8.05 -15.07 -7.67
CA ALA A 68 -9.44 -15.02 -8.07
C ALA A 68 -9.75 -16.23 -8.95
N ARG A 69 -10.58 -17.15 -8.43
CA ARG A 69 -11.25 -18.13 -9.27
C ARG A 69 -12.43 -17.40 -9.92
N PRO A 70 -12.43 -17.16 -11.24
CA PRO A 70 -13.67 -16.71 -11.86
C PRO A 70 -14.72 -17.78 -11.58
N GLU A 71 -15.87 -17.38 -11.05
CA GLU A 71 -17.06 -18.24 -11.10
C GLU A 71 -17.23 -18.62 -12.58
N ALA A 72 -17.39 -19.92 -12.86
CA ALA A 72 -17.53 -20.42 -14.22
C ALA A 72 -18.79 -19.80 -14.86
N GLY A 73 -18.62 -18.67 -15.57
CA GLY A 73 -19.73 -17.98 -16.23
C GLY A 73 -19.60 -16.48 -16.48
N GLN A 74 -18.58 -15.77 -15.96
CA GLN A 74 -18.52 -14.29 -16.04
C GLN A 74 -17.51 -13.69 -17.03
N LEU A 75 -16.88 -14.50 -17.87
CA LEU A 75 -16.06 -14.03 -19.00
C LEU A 75 -16.75 -14.37 -20.33
N ALA A 76 -17.96 -13.85 -20.52
CA ALA A 76 -18.63 -13.82 -21.81
C ALA A 76 -19.44 -12.51 -21.90
N ALA A 77 -18.77 -11.45 -22.33
CA ALA A 77 -19.35 -10.26 -22.95
C ALA A 77 -18.28 -9.55 -23.78
#